data_AF-A0A0C3PEK6-F1
#
_entry.id   AF-A0A0C3PEK6-F1
#
_cell.length_a   1.000
_cell.length_b   1.000
_cell.length_c   1.000
_cell.angle_alpha   90.00
_cell.angle_beta   90.00
_cell.angle_gamma   90.00
#
_symmetry.space_group_name_H-M   'P 1'
#
loop_
_entity.id
_entity.type
_entity.pdbx_description
1 polymer ?
#
loop_
_entity_poly.entity_id
_entity_poly.type
_entity_poly.pdbx_seq_one_letter_code
_entity_poly.pdbx_strand_id
1 'polypeptide(L)'
;MSFHWTTNRPDINTARRAWEKSWEDDFTRNYRVLGQYRGNLLSLLPAEMVSTYDSDGNLIQLEHEVALLCQLQQDMARAAAIQFSEQNFEEGWKGLSRSKREEVVLEGIYRTMRLPDMEERRQWCPDSTLNNLASRGGEEYLRILRGLMPETLHTRLTEPHHISHAVIDRLFTPTAQQKRNAGQASVFKSFKTSRTYALTTVIWNIFLAFIGREETQLAFKQPRTSLMKENIASVFPKDIRREDSALRKGLEYCCRTCGLADSMLKDGKKLQACAKCRKIERKVFYCSKECQTKDWREGIPRPHKVICGKQLSGDEPEHAPPPVPEMSVESELLVPPADPGFKRSPALMNQVSRLTENSNVDYVIVNPYPEPDQGIGMAFNKSIYIFSERSNKVLSFG
;
A
#
# COMPACT_ATOMS: atom_id res chain seq x y z
N MET A 1 14.43 -18.82 -9.25
CA MET A 1 13.30 -19.78 -9.11
C MET A 1 12.07 -19.12 -9.74
N SER A 2 11.63 -19.60 -10.90
CA SER A 2 10.40 -19.13 -11.55
C SER A 2 9.22 -19.91 -10.99
N PHE A 3 8.12 -19.24 -10.61
CA PHE A 3 6.87 -19.95 -10.35
C PHE A 3 6.44 -20.62 -11.65
N HIS A 4 6.34 -21.94 -11.64
CA HIS A 4 5.82 -22.69 -12.77
C HIS A 4 4.31 -22.75 -12.64
N TRP A 5 3.65 -21.87 -13.38
CA TRP A 5 2.20 -21.88 -13.56
C TRP A 5 1.83 -22.98 -14.56
N THR A 6 0.75 -23.69 -14.28
CA THR A 6 0.19 -24.66 -15.22
C THR A 6 -0.27 -23.96 -16.50
N THR A 7 -0.02 -24.58 -17.66
CA THR A 7 -0.21 -23.93 -18.97
C THR A 7 -1.67 -23.72 -19.39
N ASN A 8 -2.63 -24.31 -18.68
CA ASN A 8 -4.07 -24.23 -19.00
C ASN A 8 -4.87 -23.65 -17.83
N ARG A 9 -4.57 -22.41 -17.43
CA ARG A 9 -5.40 -21.73 -16.43
C ARG A 9 -6.75 -21.32 -17.07
N PRO A 10 -7.90 -21.55 -16.39
CA PRO A 10 -9.20 -21.07 -16.85
C PRO A 10 -9.21 -19.56 -17.08
N ASP A 11 -10.07 -19.02 -17.95
CA ASP A 11 -10.17 -17.57 -18.12
C ASP A 11 -10.76 -16.90 -16.87
N ILE A 12 -10.11 -15.84 -16.39
CA ILE A 12 -10.49 -15.15 -15.16
C ILE A 12 -11.86 -14.46 -15.27
N ASN A 13 -12.29 -14.03 -16.46
CA ASN A 13 -13.57 -13.34 -16.65
C ASN A 13 -14.74 -14.32 -16.71
N THR A 14 -14.54 -15.53 -17.25
CA THR A 14 -15.62 -16.52 -17.41
C THR A 14 -15.67 -17.54 -16.27
N ALA A 15 -14.56 -17.81 -15.59
CA ALA A 15 -14.43 -18.91 -14.65
C ALA A 15 -13.63 -18.55 -13.38
N ARG A 16 -13.93 -17.39 -12.76
CA ARG A 16 -13.22 -16.83 -11.58
C ARG A 16 -12.83 -17.84 -10.50
N ARG A 17 -13.78 -18.65 -10.04
CA ARG A 17 -13.52 -19.64 -8.97
C ARG A 17 -12.56 -20.75 -9.42
N ALA A 18 -12.68 -21.20 -10.67
CA ALA A 18 -11.78 -22.20 -11.24
C ALA A 18 -10.39 -21.63 -11.52
N TRP A 19 -10.31 -20.38 -12.01
CA TRP A 19 -9.05 -19.63 -12.16
C TRP A 19 -8.33 -19.49 -10.82
N GLU A 20 -9.03 -19.04 -9.77
CA GLU A 20 -8.46 -18.85 -8.44
C GLU A 20 -7.99 -20.17 -7.85
N LYS A 21 -8.78 -21.24 -7.99
CA LYS A 21 -8.40 -22.57 -7.52
C LYS A 21 -7.13 -23.08 -8.23
N SER A 22 -7.06 -22.92 -9.55
CA SER A 22 -5.85 -23.28 -10.32
C SER A 22 -4.63 -22.48 -9.85
N TRP A 23 -4.80 -21.19 -9.58
CA TRP A 23 -3.74 -20.35 -9.02
C TRP A 23 -3.31 -20.82 -7.63
N GLU A 24 -4.24 -21.11 -6.70
CA GLU A 24 -3.93 -21.59 -5.35
C GLU A 24 -3.24 -22.96 -5.36
N ASP A 25 -3.63 -23.87 -6.26
CA ASP A 25 -3.00 -25.19 -6.39
C ASP A 25 -1.53 -25.05 -6.84
N ASP A 26 -1.27 -24.16 -7.83
CA ASP A 26 0.08 -23.84 -8.28
C ASP A 26 0.89 -23.10 -7.21
N PHE A 27 0.27 -22.12 -6.55
CA PHE A 27 0.88 -21.37 -5.46
C PHE A 27 1.29 -22.31 -4.34
N THR A 28 0.41 -23.18 -3.87
CA THR A 28 0.68 -24.14 -2.79
C THR A 28 1.86 -25.04 -3.12
N ARG A 29 1.92 -25.55 -4.36
CA ARG A 29 3.03 -26.38 -4.85
C ARG A 29 4.37 -25.65 -4.81
N ASN A 30 4.42 -24.43 -5.37
CA ASN A 30 5.63 -23.62 -5.40
C ASN A 30 6.04 -23.13 -4.00
N TYR A 31 5.05 -22.72 -3.19
CA TYR A 31 5.26 -22.16 -1.87
C TYR A 31 5.79 -23.19 -0.86
N ARG A 32 5.40 -24.46 -1.01
CA ARG A 32 5.97 -25.57 -0.23
C ARG A 32 7.49 -25.65 -0.38
N VAL A 33 7.99 -25.47 -1.60
CA VAL A 33 9.44 -25.47 -1.89
C VAL A 33 10.10 -24.24 -1.22
N LEU A 34 9.50 -23.06 -1.34
CA LEU A 34 9.99 -21.85 -0.68
C LEU A 34 10.01 -21.98 0.85
N GLY A 35 9.03 -22.65 1.44
CA GLY A 35 8.96 -22.91 2.88
C GLY A 35 10.17 -23.71 3.39
N GLN A 36 10.70 -24.62 2.57
CA GLN A 36 11.87 -25.45 2.89
C GLN A 36 13.21 -24.75 2.57
N TYR A 37 13.18 -23.73 1.71
CA TYR A 37 14.37 -22.99 1.31
C TYR A 37 14.98 -22.20 2.48
N ARG A 38 16.30 -22.34 2.66
CA ARG A 38 17.09 -21.71 3.74
C ARG A 38 17.86 -20.46 3.33
N GLY A 39 17.98 -20.19 2.04
CA GLY A 39 18.61 -18.96 1.53
C GLY A 39 17.68 -17.75 1.60
N ASN A 40 18.14 -16.62 1.03
CA ASN A 40 17.33 -15.41 0.88
C ASN A 40 17.02 -15.13 -0.59
N LEU A 41 16.33 -14.02 -0.85
CA LEU A 41 15.88 -13.64 -2.18
C LEU A 41 17.03 -13.53 -3.19
N LEU A 42 18.20 -13.03 -2.79
CA LEU A 42 19.30 -12.79 -3.74
C LEU A 42 19.86 -14.08 -4.33
N SER A 43 19.86 -15.18 -3.58
CA SER A 43 20.30 -16.48 -4.11
C SER A 43 19.28 -17.10 -5.07
N LEU A 44 18.12 -16.49 -5.28
CA LEU A 44 17.12 -16.88 -6.27
C LEU A 44 17.18 -16.06 -7.56
N LEU A 45 18.00 -15.00 -7.60
CA LEU A 45 18.09 -14.03 -8.69
C LEU A 45 19.45 -14.10 -9.40
N PRO A 46 19.50 -13.90 -10.73
CA PRO A 46 20.77 -13.73 -11.45
C PRO A 46 21.52 -12.49 -10.95
N ALA A 47 22.86 -12.56 -10.90
CA ALA A 47 23.70 -11.44 -10.43
C ALA A 47 23.52 -10.18 -11.29
N GLU A 48 23.31 -10.36 -12.59
CA GLU A 48 23.08 -9.30 -13.57
C GLU A 48 21.76 -8.57 -13.31
N MET A 49 20.77 -9.26 -12.75
CA MET A 49 19.50 -8.62 -12.36
C MET A 49 19.72 -7.70 -11.16
N VAL A 50 20.49 -8.14 -10.16
CA VAL A 50 20.75 -7.39 -8.93
C VAL A 50 21.46 -6.06 -9.22
N SER A 51 22.44 -6.04 -10.13
CA SER A 51 23.15 -4.80 -10.47
C SER A 51 22.24 -3.72 -11.06
N THR A 52 21.13 -4.10 -11.67
CA THR A 52 20.21 -3.13 -12.29
C THR A 52 19.37 -2.39 -11.26
N TYR A 53 19.15 -2.97 -10.07
CA TYR A 53 18.40 -2.33 -8.98
C TYR A 53 19.13 -1.14 -8.36
N ASP A 54 20.44 -1.02 -8.58
CA ASP A 54 21.22 0.15 -8.16
C ASP A 54 21.08 1.35 -9.12
N SER A 55 20.40 1.16 -10.25
CA SER A 55 20.24 2.25 -11.22
C SER A 55 19.29 3.34 -10.70
N ASP A 56 19.66 4.60 -10.95
CA ASP A 56 18.85 5.79 -10.63
C ASP A 56 17.37 5.62 -10.92
N GLY A 57 17.03 5.14 -12.13
CA GLY A 57 15.64 5.02 -12.53
C GLY A 57 14.86 4.00 -11.70
N ASN A 58 15.50 2.89 -11.30
CA ASN A 58 14.88 1.88 -10.44
C ASN A 58 14.69 2.42 -9.02
N LEU A 59 15.67 3.15 -8.49
CA LEU A 59 15.57 3.77 -7.16
C LEU A 59 14.41 4.77 -7.07
N ILE A 60 14.23 5.60 -8.11
CA ILE A 60 13.16 6.62 -8.14
C ILE A 60 11.79 6.00 -8.34
N GLN A 61 11.75 4.95 -9.16
CA GLN A 61 10.55 4.17 -9.34
C GLN A 61 10.15 3.52 -8.02
N LEU A 62 11.10 2.90 -7.30
CA LEU A 62 10.85 2.32 -6.00
C LEU A 62 10.32 3.36 -5.00
N GLU A 63 10.93 4.55 -4.96
CA GLU A 63 10.40 5.66 -4.16
C GLU A 63 8.99 6.10 -4.58
N HIS A 64 8.69 6.05 -5.88
CA HIS A 64 7.36 6.37 -6.37
C HIS A 64 6.33 5.34 -5.90
N GLU A 65 6.65 4.06 -6.05
CA GLU A 65 5.81 2.94 -5.61
C GLU A 65 5.58 3.01 -4.10
N VAL A 66 6.60 3.33 -3.31
CA VAL A 66 6.46 3.58 -1.87
C VAL A 66 5.49 4.72 -1.60
N ALA A 67 5.63 5.86 -2.27
CA ALA A 67 4.74 7.00 -2.06
C ALA A 67 3.28 6.70 -2.42
N LEU A 68 3.05 6.00 -3.54
CA LEU A 68 1.72 5.56 -3.96
C LEU A 68 1.12 4.57 -2.96
N LEU A 69 1.92 3.63 -2.48
CA LEU A 69 1.48 2.64 -1.50
C LEU A 69 1.11 3.28 -0.15
N CYS A 70 1.92 4.22 0.34
CA CYS A 70 1.61 4.99 1.54
C CYS A 70 0.29 5.76 1.39
N GLN A 71 0.08 6.40 0.24
CA GLN A 71 -1.16 7.10 -0.07
C GLN A 71 -2.36 6.14 -0.08
N LEU A 72 -2.24 5.00 -0.77
CA LEU A 72 -3.29 3.98 -0.81
C LEU A 72 -3.65 3.46 0.59
N GLN A 73 -2.66 3.20 1.44
CA GLN A 73 -2.89 2.77 2.83
C GLN A 73 -3.57 3.86 3.66
N GLN A 74 -3.23 5.13 3.44
CA GLN A 74 -3.88 6.26 4.10
C GLN A 74 -5.35 6.39 3.68
N ASP A 75 -5.63 6.29 2.39
CA ASP A 75 -6.98 6.41 1.84
C ASP A 75 -7.87 5.25 2.29
N MET A 76 -7.32 4.02 2.24
CA MET A 76 -7.98 2.84 2.80
C MET A 76 -8.29 3.01 4.29
N ALA A 77 -7.35 3.54 5.07
CA ALA A 77 -7.55 3.71 6.50
C ALA A 77 -8.63 4.73 6.84
N ARG A 78 -8.70 5.84 6.10
CA ARG A 78 -9.77 6.84 6.25
C ARG A 78 -11.13 6.24 5.91
N ALA A 79 -11.23 5.55 4.77
CA ALA A 79 -12.48 4.91 4.37
C ALA A 79 -12.91 3.81 5.36
N ALA A 80 -11.97 2.98 5.81
CA ALA A 80 -12.24 1.95 6.81
C ALA A 80 -12.65 2.55 8.16
N ALA A 81 -11.98 3.59 8.65
CA ALA A 81 -12.32 4.24 9.90
C ALA A 81 -13.79 4.71 9.94
N ILE A 82 -14.25 5.34 8.84
CA ILE A 82 -15.64 5.75 8.66
C ILE A 82 -16.58 4.54 8.69
N GLN A 83 -16.31 3.51 7.88
CA GLN A 83 -17.20 2.34 7.79
C GLN A 83 -17.28 1.54 9.10
N PHE A 84 -16.19 1.43 9.84
CA PHE A 84 -16.18 0.77 11.15
C PHE A 84 -16.98 1.55 12.19
N SER A 85 -16.97 2.89 12.16
CA SER A 85 -17.72 3.70 13.13
C SER A 85 -19.19 3.91 12.77
N GLU A 86 -19.49 4.06 11.47
CA GLU A 86 -20.81 4.51 11.01
C GLU A 86 -21.71 3.37 10.52
N GLN A 87 -21.13 2.24 10.10
CA GLN A 87 -21.84 1.21 9.33
C GLN A 87 -21.69 -0.20 9.90
N ASN A 88 -21.20 -0.35 11.14
CA ASN A 88 -20.96 -1.65 11.79
C ASN A 88 -20.23 -2.64 10.85
N PHE A 89 -19.22 -2.14 10.13
CA PHE A 89 -18.54 -2.89 9.08
C PHE A 89 -18.03 -4.25 9.59
N GLU A 90 -17.50 -4.29 10.81
CA GLU A 90 -16.93 -5.50 11.40
C GLU A 90 -17.99 -6.57 11.64
N GLU A 91 -19.10 -6.21 12.27
CA GLU A 91 -20.23 -7.10 12.53
C GLU A 91 -20.87 -7.55 11.22
N GLY A 92 -21.07 -6.63 10.28
CA GLY A 92 -21.60 -6.95 8.95
C GLY A 92 -20.72 -7.95 8.20
N TRP A 93 -19.40 -7.76 8.23
CA TRP A 93 -18.44 -8.67 7.61
C TRP A 93 -18.45 -10.05 8.28
N LYS A 94 -18.39 -10.10 9.62
CA LYS A 94 -18.40 -11.37 10.38
C LYS A 94 -19.73 -12.11 10.27
N GLY A 95 -20.84 -11.36 10.13
CA GLY A 95 -22.19 -11.91 9.96
C GLY A 95 -22.42 -12.58 8.62
N LEU A 96 -21.57 -12.36 7.62
CA LEU A 96 -21.65 -13.06 6.34
C LEU A 96 -21.39 -14.57 6.50
N SER A 97 -22.22 -15.37 5.82
CA SER A 97 -21.92 -16.79 5.63
C SER A 97 -20.58 -16.99 4.92
N ARG A 98 -19.94 -18.15 5.13
CA ARG A 98 -18.66 -18.45 4.47
C ARG A 98 -18.73 -18.31 2.94
N SER A 99 -19.79 -18.82 2.30
CA SER A 99 -19.96 -18.72 0.84
C SER A 99 -20.03 -17.27 0.38
N LYS A 100 -20.75 -16.41 1.11
CA LYS A 100 -20.84 -14.98 0.78
C LYS A 100 -19.53 -14.24 1.00
N ARG A 101 -18.77 -14.57 2.05
CA ARG A 101 -17.41 -14.04 2.21
C ARG A 101 -16.50 -14.46 1.07
N GLU A 102 -16.52 -15.73 0.68
CA GLU A 102 -15.74 -16.22 -0.46
C GLU A 102 -16.09 -15.50 -1.77
N GLU A 103 -17.37 -15.21 -2.03
CA GLU A 103 -17.80 -14.44 -3.20
C GLU A 103 -17.20 -13.01 -3.20
N VAL A 104 -17.27 -12.30 -2.07
CA VAL A 104 -16.71 -10.94 -1.94
C VAL A 104 -15.18 -10.96 -2.05
N VAL A 105 -14.51 -11.94 -1.45
CA VAL A 105 -13.06 -12.12 -1.57
C VAL A 105 -12.66 -12.40 -3.03
N LEU A 106 -13.37 -13.29 -3.72
CA LEU A 106 -13.15 -13.59 -5.13
C LEU A 106 -13.33 -12.35 -6.02
N GLU A 107 -14.34 -11.51 -5.75
CA GLU A 107 -14.53 -10.25 -6.45
C GLU A 107 -13.34 -9.30 -6.24
N GLY A 108 -12.87 -9.12 -5.00
CA GLY A 108 -11.72 -8.27 -4.71
C GLY A 108 -10.41 -8.76 -5.35
N ILE A 109 -10.17 -10.07 -5.34
CA ILE A 109 -9.05 -10.69 -6.06
C ILE A 109 -9.20 -10.46 -7.56
N TYR A 110 -10.38 -10.73 -8.14
CA TYR A 110 -10.65 -10.53 -9.56
C TYR A 110 -10.32 -9.11 -10.01
N ARG A 111 -10.87 -8.09 -9.32
CA ARG A 111 -10.60 -6.68 -9.61
C ARG A 111 -9.11 -6.37 -9.59
N THR A 112 -8.39 -6.91 -8.61
CA THR A 112 -6.95 -6.69 -8.47
C THR A 112 -6.14 -7.36 -9.58
N MET A 113 -6.49 -8.59 -9.97
CA MET A 113 -5.74 -9.37 -10.97
C MET A 113 -5.96 -8.88 -12.41
N ARG A 114 -6.96 -8.02 -12.63
CA ARG A 114 -7.13 -7.32 -13.91
C ARG A 114 -6.15 -6.18 -14.12
N LEU A 115 -5.48 -5.73 -13.06
CA LEU A 115 -4.46 -4.71 -13.16
C LEU A 115 -3.17 -5.34 -13.72
N PRO A 116 -2.38 -4.60 -14.52
CA PRO A 116 -1.11 -5.10 -15.03
C PRO A 116 -0.19 -5.56 -13.89
N ASP A 117 0.63 -6.59 -14.14
CA ASP A 117 1.66 -7.13 -13.25
C ASP A 117 1.20 -7.72 -11.89
N MET A 118 -0.06 -7.54 -11.49
CA MET A 118 -0.51 -7.90 -10.13
C MET A 118 -0.48 -9.39 -9.83
N GLU A 119 -0.64 -10.25 -10.84
CA GLU A 119 -0.52 -11.69 -10.65
C GLU A 119 0.92 -12.10 -10.29
N GLU A 120 1.92 -11.48 -10.93
CA GLU A 120 3.34 -11.68 -10.62
C GLU A 120 3.68 -11.16 -9.23
N ARG A 121 3.08 -10.04 -8.80
CA ARG A 121 3.28 -9.53 -7.44
C ARG A 121 2.63 -10.43 -6.40
N ARG A 122 1.43 -10.95 -6.68
CA ARG A 122 0.63 -11.80 -5.77
C ARG A 122 1.31 -13.12 -5.44
N GLN A 123 2.23 -13.62 -6.27
CA GLN A 123 3.00 -14.84 -5.97
C GLN A 123 3.83 -14.74 -4.67
N TRP A 124 4.01 -13.54 -4.12
CA TRP A 124 4.68 -13.30 -2.83
C TRP A 124 3.70 -13.08 -1.67
N CYS A 125 2.40 -13.26 -1.89
CA CYS A 125 1.32 -12.94 -0.95
C CYS A 125 0.55 -14.21 -0.52
N PRO A 126 1.15 -15.12 0.28
CA PRO A 126 0.45 -16.28 0.86
C PRO A 126 -0.81 -15.87 1.64
N ASP A 127 -0.80 -14.67 2.21
CA ASP A 127 -1.92 -14.12 2.98
C ASP A 127 -3.14 -13.76 2.12
N SER A 128 -2.97 -13.67 0.79
CA SER A 128 -4.00 -13.21 -0.15
C SER A 128 -4.83 -14.33 -0.79
N THR A 129 -4.70 -15.57 -0.32
CA THR A 129 -5.47 -16.71 -0.83
C THR A 129 -6.93 -16.59 -0.41
N LEU A 130 -7.85 -17.07 -1.25
CA LEU A 130 -9.28 -17.13 -0.94
C LEU A 130 -9.52 -17.86 0.39
N ASN A 131 -8.87 -19.02 0.54
CA ASN A 131 -8.99 -19.84 1.73
C ASN A 131 -8.53 -19.11 3.00
N ASN A 132 -7.41 -18.37 2.94
CA ASN A 132 -6.92 -17.62 4.11
C ASN A 132 -7.87 -16.47 4.47
N LEU A 133 -8.23 -15.64 3.50
CA LEU A 133 -9.02 -14.41 3.73
C LEU A 133 -10.46 -14.70 4.18
N ALA A 134 -11.05 -15.81 3.73
CA ALA A 134 -12.39 -16.25 4.16
C ALA A 134 -12.38 -17.15 5.42
N SER A 135 -11.19 -17.51 5.95
CA SER A 135 -11.07 -18.39 7.11
C SER A 135 -11.53 -17.72 8.42
N ARG A 136 -11.71 -18.53 9.47
CA ARG A 136 -11.92 -18.07 10.86
C ARG A 136 -13.02 -17.01 11.00
N GLY A 137 -14.15 -17.19 10.33
CA GLY A 137 -15.24 -16.20 10.40
C GLY A 137 -14.93 -14.85 9.75
N GLY A 138 -13.84 -14.73 8.98
CA GLY A 138 -13.43 -13.51 8.30
C GLY A 138 -12.38 -12.71 9.08
N GLU A 139 -11.90 -13.23 10.22
CA GLU A 139 -10.92 -12.56 11.08
C GLU A 139 -9.58 -12.33 10.41
N GLU A 140 -9.12 -13.23 9.52
CA GLU A 140 -7.83 -13.04 8.85
C GLU A 140 -7.84 -11.82 7.92
N TYR A 141 -8.95 -11.60 7.19
CA TYR A 141 -9.12 -10.38 6.41
C TYR A 141 -9.08 -9.12 7.30
N LEU A 142 -9.82 -9.11 8.42
CA LEU A 142 -9.84 -7.98 9.34
C LEU A 142 -8.48 -7.72 9.99
N ARG A 143 -7.75 -8.77 10.35
CA ARG A 143 -6.38 -8.67 10.89
C ARG A 143 -5.44 -8.01 9.89
N ILE A 144 -5.51 -8.43 8.62
CA ILE A 144 -4.67 -7.86 7.56
C ILE A 144 -5.08 -6.40 7.28
N LEU A 145 -6.37 -6.10 7.13
CA LEU A 145 -6.89 -4.75 6.93
C LEU A 145 -6.38 -3.81 8.02
N ARG A 146 -6.58 -4.15 9.29
CA ARG A 146 -6.08 -3.34 10.41
C ARG A 146 -4.56 -3.24 10.37
N GLY A 147 -3.86 -4.33 10.06
CA GLY A 147 -2.40 -4.38 9.95
C GLY A 147 -1.82 -3.35 8.96
N LEU A 148 -2.52 -3.11 7.86
CA LEU A 148 -2.14 -2.17 6.80
C LEU A 148 -2.52 -0.71 7.09
N MET A 149 -3.36 -0.45 8.10
CA MET A 149 -3.75 0.90 8.49
C MET A 149 -2.67 1.57 9.35
N PRO A 150 -2.42 2.89 9.16
CA PRO A 150 -1.62 3.71 10.06
C PRO A 150 -2.28 3.78 11.44
N GLU A 151 -1.50 4.13 12.46
CA GLU A 151 -2.00 4.34 13.83
C GLU A 151 -2.77 5.66 13.98
N THR A 152 -2.59 6.58 13.03
CA THR A 152 -3.25 7.90 13.01
C THR A 152 -3.71 8.25 11.59
N LEU A 153 -4.84 8.95 11.46
CA LEU A 153 -5.43 9.30 10.15
C LEU A 153 -4.92 10.65 9.59
N HIS A 154 -4.31 11.48 10.43
CA HIS A 154 -3.80 12.81 10.06
C HIS A 154 -2.33 12.80 9.68
N THR A 155 -1.55 11.90 10.25
CA THR A 155 -0.13 11.81 9.94
C THR A 155 0.04 11.16 8.58
N ARG A 156 0.71 11.87 7.67
CA ARG A 156 1.01 11.36 6.35
C ARG A 156 2.03 10.21 6.45
N LEU A 157 1.65 9.01 6.02
CA LEU A 157 2.55 7.85 5.92
C LEU A 157 3.76 8.15 5.02
N THR A 158 4.97 7.96 5.57
CA THR A 158 6.24 8.09 4.82
C THR A 158 6.83 6.74 4.45
N GLU A 159 6.49 5.68 5.17
CA GLU A 159 6.89 4.30 4.90
C GLU A 159 5.67 3.38 4.94
N PRO A 160 5.59 2.35 4.08
CA PRO A 160 4.45 1.46 4.02
C PRO A 160 4.36 0.55 5.25
N HIS A 161 3.13 0.27 5.68
CA HIS A 161 2.86 -0.75 6.67
C HIS A 161 2.95 -2.14 6.04
N HIS A 162 3.79 -2.99 6.60
CA HIS A 162 4.05 -4.33 6.09
C HIS A 162 3.40 -5.39 6.97
N ILE A 163 2.78 -6.39 6.35
CA ILE A 163 2.26 -7.57 7.06
C ILE A 163 3.35 -8.62 7.18
N SER A 164 3.75 -8.94 8.40
CA SER A 164 4.74 -9.99 8.66
C SER A 164 4.23 -11.36 8.22
N HIS A 165 5.12 -12.15 7.62
CA HIS A 165 4.89 -13.54 7.31
C HIS A 165 6.22 -14.30 7.39
N ALA A 166 6.33 -15.29 8.28
CA ALA A 166 7.59 -15.96 8.62
C ALA A 166 8.47 -16.40 7.42
N VAL A 167 7.89 -17.08 6.42
CA VAL A 167 8.64 -17.54 5.23
C VAL A 167 9.10 -16.35 4.37
N ILE A 168 8.20 -15.41 4.07
CA ILE A 168 8.52 -14.22 3.28
C ILE A 168 9.54 -13.34 3.99
N ASP A 169 9.37 -13.10 5.28
CA ASP A 169 10.28 -12.27 6.06
C ASP A 169 11.69 -12.86 6.06
N ARG A 170 11.81 -14.20 6.19
CA ARG A 170 13.09 -14.89 6.03
C ARG A 170 13.70 -14.66 4.64
N LEU A 171 12.90 -14.78 3.58
CA LEU A 171 13.37 -14.56 2.21
C LEU A 171 13.79 -13.11 1.96
N PHE A 172 13.06 -12.14 2.52
CA PHE A 172 13.19 -10.71 2.21
C PHE A 172 14.04 -9.94 3.23
N THR A 173 14.61 -10.61 4.23
CA THR A 173 15.50 -9.98 5.21
C THR A 173 16.95 -10.03 4.70
N PRO A 174 17.57 -8.88 4.37
CA PRO A 174 18.98 -8.82 4.01
C PRO A 174 19.89 -9.09 5.22
N THR A 175 21.03 -9.73 4.96
CA THR A 175 22.14 -9.78 5.93
C THR A 175 22.76 -8.39 6.12
N ALA A 176 23.53 -8.19 7.20
CA ALA A 176 24.23 -6.93 7.44
C ALA A 176 25.16 -6.54 6.28
N GLN A 177 25.80 -7.50 5.63
CA GLN A 177 26.64 -7.23 4.45
C GLN A 177 25.79 -6.79 3.25
N GLN A 178 24.65 -7.43 3.02
CA GLN A 178 23.76 -7.10 1.90
C GLN A 178 23.12 -5.71 2.06
N LYS A 179 22.85 -5.27 3.29
CA LYS A 179 22.38 -3.91 3.57
C LYS A 179 23.39 -2.84 3.16
N ARG A 180 24.70 -3.13 3.22
CA ARG A 180 25.77 -2.19 2.82
C ARG A 180 25.93 -2.07 1.31
N ASN A 181 25.35 -2.96 0.52
CA ASN A 181 25.36 -2.89 -0.93
C ASN A 181 24.03 -2.29 -1.43
N ALA A 182 24.08 -1.10 -2.02
CA ALA A 182 22.88 -0.33 -2.40
C ALA A 182 21.98 -1.08 -3.38
N GLY A 183 22.54 -1.74 -4.40
CA GLY A 183 21.79 -2.56 -5.35
C GLY A 183 21.07 -3.73 -4.67
N GLN A 184 21.76 -4.46 -3.80
CA GLN A 184 21.19 -5.56 -3.04
C GLN A 184 20.08 -5.09 -2.08
N ALA A 185 20.33 -4.04 -1.30
CA ALA A 185 19.32 -3.44 -0.42
C ALA A 185 18.06 -3.01 -1.20
N SER A 186 18.25 -2.46 -2.41
CA SER A 186 17.16 -2.02 -3.28
C SER A 186 16.33 -3.18 -3.84
N VAL A 187 16.95 -4.34 -4.12
CA VAL A 187 16.22 -5.58 -4.46
C VAL A 187 15.26 -5.94 -3.34
N PHE A 188 15.76 -6.06 -2.09
CA PHE A 188 14.91 -6.43 -0.96
C PHE A 188 13.78 -5.43 -0.73
N LYS A 189 14.08 -4.12 -0.78
CA LYS A 189 13.06 -3.08 -0.63
C LYS A 189 12.03 -3.14 -1.76
N SER A 190 12.45 -3.40 -2.99
CA SER A 190 11.54 -3.54 -4.15
C SER A 190 10.59 -4.72 -4.00
N PHE A 191 11.08 -5.91 -3.67
CA PHE A 191 10.21 -7.08 -3.50
C PHE A 191 9.27 -6.95 -2.29
N LYS A 192 9.76 -6.37 -1.18
CA LYS A 192 8.93 -6.09 -0.01
C LYS A 192 7.82 -5.07 -0.33
N THR A 193 8.15 -4.01 -1.06
CA THR A 193 7.19 -2.99 -1.52
C THR A 193 6.18 -3.61 -2.47
N SER A 194 6.64 -4.38 -3.46
CA SER A 194 5.79 -5.08 -4.44
C SER A 194 4.78 -6.02 -3.79
N ARG A 195 5.21 -6.86 -2.85
CA ARG A 195 4.32 -7.70 -2.05
C ARG A 195 3.28 -6.87 -1.28
N THR A 196 3.73 -5.82 -0.62
CA THR A 196 2.87 -4.98 0.21
C THR A 196 1.83 -4.24 -0.63
N TYR A 197 2.22 -3.81 -1.83
CA TYR A 197 1.34 -3.21 -2.82
C TYR A 197 0.27 -4.20 -3.29
N ALA A 198 0.67 -5.42 -3.67
CA ALA A 198 -0.28 -6.48 -4.05
C ALA A 198 -1.27 -6.79 -2.93
N LEU A 199 -0.79 -7.02 -1.71
CA LEU A 199 -1.64 -7.33 -0.57
C LEU A 199 -2.57 -6.16 -0.24
N THR A 200 -2.07 -4.93 -0.21
CA THR A 200 -2.90 -3.74 0.07
C THR A 200 -4.00 -3.58 -0.97
N THR A 201 -3.67 -3.77 -2.26
CA THR A 201 -4.64 -3.64 -3.35
C THR A 201 -5.72 -4.72 -3.30
N VAL A 202 -5.35 -5.98 -2.99
CA VAL A 202 -6.33 -7.06 -2.77
C VAL A 202 -7.28 -6.70 -1.63
N ILE A 203 -6.73 -6.32 -0.48
CA ILE A 203 -7.52 -6.03 0.71
C ILE A 203 -8.44 -4.82 0.49
N TRP A 204 -7.95 -3.79 -0.19
CA TRP A 204 -8.72 -2.62 -0.56
C TRP A 204 -9.86 -2.96 -1.54
N ASN A 205 -9.60 -3.78 -2.57
CA ASN A 205 -10.66 -4.18 -3.50
C ASN A 205 -11.71 -5.10 -2.84
N ILE A 206 -11.34 -5.92 -1.86
CA ILE A 206 -12.30 -6.69 -1.05
C ILE A 206 -13.15 -5.75 -0.20
N PHE A 207 -12.53 -4.76 0.45
CA PHE A 207 -13.22 -3.73 1.22
C PHE A 207 -14.25 -3.00 0.34
N LEU A 208 -13.84 -2.53 -0.83
CA LEU A 208 -14.71 -1.84 -1.79
C LEU A 208 -15.85 -2.74 -2.28
N ALA A 209 -15.55 -4.00 -2.63
CA ALA A 209 -16.56 -4.96 -3.07
C ALA A 209 -17.62 -5.22 -1.98
N PHE A 210 -17.21 -5.34 -0.72
CA PHE A 210 -18.12 -5.53 0.41
C PHE A 210 -19.08 -4.35 0.59
N ILE A 211 -18.58 -3.12 0.47
CA ILE A 211 -19.41 -1.91 0.62
C ILE A 211 -20.11 -1.48 -0.68
N GLY A 212 -20.09 -2.33 -1.72
CA GLY A 212 -20.76 -2.06 -3.00
C GLY A 212 -20.17 -0.90 -3.80
N ARG A 213 -18.87 -0.63 -3.64
CA ARG A 213 -18.13 0.41 -4.37
C ARG A 213 -17.15 -0.18 -5.36
N GLU A 214 -16.75 0.63 -6.33
CA GLU A 214 -15.69 0.34 -7.30
C GLU A 214 -14.71 1.51 -7.34
N GLU A 215 -13.45 1.22 -7.62
CA GLU A 215 -12.44 2.25 -7.84
C GLU A 215 -11.78 2.02 -9.19
N THR A 216 -11.62 3.09 -9.96
CA THR A 216 -10.82 3.07 -11.18
C THR A 216 -9.36 3.25 -10.79
N GLN A 217 -8.66 2.14 -10.60
CA GLN A 217 -7.21 2.19 -10.37
C GLN A 217 -6.50 2.42 -11.70
N LEU A 218 -5.72 3.49 -11.77
CA LEU A 218 -4.92 3.83 -12.94
C LEU A 218 -3.58 3.11 -12.88
N ALA A 219 -3.25 2.39 -13.96
CA ALA A 219 -1.94 1.79 -14.11
C ALA A 219 -0.95 2.84 -14.67
N PHE A 220 0.13 3.10 -13.94
CA PHE A 220 1.12 4.11 -14.31
C PHE A 220 2.32 3.54 -15.06
N LYS A 221 2.88 4.35 -15.96
CA LYS A 221 4.03 3.98 -16.78
C LYS A 221 5.31 4.07 -15.98
N GLN A 222 5.94 2.91 -15.78
CA GLN A 222 7.27 2.85 -15.19
C GLN A 222 8.32 3.47 -16.14
N PRO A 223 9.22 4.35 -15.65
CA PRO A 223 10.33 4.86 -16.44
C PRO A 223 11.23 3.71 -16.93
N ARG A 224 11.61 3.72 -18.22
CA ARG A 224 12.66 2.81 -18.70
C ARG A 224 14.00 3.30 -18.15
N THR A 225 14.68 2.46 -17.37
CA THR A 225 16.10 2.65 -17.08
C THR A 225 16.91 2.36 -18.34
N SER A 226 17.93 3.18 -18.65
CA SER A 226 18.75 2.98 -19.87
C SER A 226 19.47 1.63 -19.86
N LEU A 227 19.85 1.14 -18.67
CA LEU A 227 20.53 -0.13 -18.46
C LEU A 227 19.71 -1.36 -18.90
N MET A 228 18.37 -1.31 -18.86
CA MET A 228 17.53 -2.39 -19.40
C MET A 228 17.60 -2.50 -20.92
N LYS A 229 17.95 -1.43 -21.64
CA LYS A 229 17.96 -1.42 -23.10
C LYS A 229 19.15 -2.16 -23.70
N GLU A 230 20.30 -2.13 -23.04
CA GLU A 230 21.56 -2.58 -23.64
C GLU A 230 22.03 -3.93 -23.11
N ASN A 231 21.98 -4.18 -21.80
CA ASN A 231 22.57 -5.39 -21.20
C ASN A 231 21.57 -6.51 -20.88
N ILE A 232 20.34 -6.18 -20.47
CA ILE A 232 19.34 -7.22 -20.10
C ILE A 232 18.50 -7.66 -21.29
N ALA A 233 18.51 -6.86 -22.36
CA ALA A 233 17.93 -7.22 -23.63
C ALA A 233 18.27 -8.69 -24.00
N SER A 234 19.54 -9.06 -24.06
CA SER A 234 19.94 -10.43 -24.42
C SER A 234 19.40 -11.52 -23.48
N VAL A 235 19.13 -11.20 -22.21
CA VAL A 235 18.72 -12.16 -21.18
C VAL A 235 17.25 -12.56 -21.32
N PHE A 236 16.38 -11.64 -21.77
CA PHE A 236 14.95 -11.94 -21.89
C PHE A 236 14.57 -12.40 -23.31
N PRO A 237 13.81 -13.52 -23.42
CA PRO A 237 13.17 -13.94 -24.66
C PRO A 237 12.43 -12.80 -25.36
N LYS A 238 12.45 -12.79 -26.69
CA LYS A 238 11.86 -11.75 -27.53
C LYS A 238 10.36 -11.53 -27.23
N ASP A 239 9.65 -12.60 -26.88
CA ASP A 239 8.22 -12.57 -26.60
C ASP A 239 7.90 -11.79 -25.32
N ILE A 240 8.67 -12.01 -24.24
CA ILE A 240 8.56 -11.25 -22.98
C ILE A 240 8.75 -9.76 -23.24
N ARG A 241 9.70 -9.38 -24.11
CA ARG A 241 9.93 -7.96 -24.44
C ARG A 241 8.79 -7.35 -25.25
N ARG A 242 8.16 -8.15 -26.13
CA ARG A 242 7.01 -7.71 -26.92
C ARG A 242 5.81 -7.50 -26.00
N GLU A 243 5.59 -8.40 -25.05
CA GLU A 243 4.55 -8.29 -24.02
C GLU A 243 4.78 -7.07 -23.12
N ASP A 244 5.98 -6.88 -22.54
CA ASP A 244 6.32 -5.67 -21.76
C ASP A 244 6.06 -4.39 -22.57
N SER A 245 6.49 -4.39 -23.84
CA SER A 245 6.28 -3.22 -24.70
C SER A 245 4.81 -2.99 -25.03
N ALA A 246 3.98 -4.04 -25.12
CA ALA A 246 2.55 -3.92 -25.36
C ALA A 246 1.83 -3.40 -24.12
N LEU A 247 2.12 -3.98 -22.94
CA LEU A 247 1.59 -3.53 -21.65
C LEU A 247 1.90 -2.05 -21.43
N ARG A 248 3.14 -1.63 -21.69
CA ARG A 248 3.60 -0.23 -21.51
C ARG A 248 3.00 0.79 -22.48
N LYS A 249 2.40 0.37 -23.59
CA LYS A 249 1.73 1.32 -24.51
C LYS A 249 0.45 1.88 -23.91
N GLY A 250 -0.23 1.12 -23.05
CA GLY A 250 -1.45 1.56 -22.36
C GLY A 250 -1.21 2.32 -21.05
N LEU A 251 0.05 2.43 -20.60
CA LEU A 251 0.37 3.09 -19.34
C LEU A 251 0.64 4.58 -19.52
N GLU A 252 0.19 5.39 -18.57
CA GLU A 252 0.33 6.85 -18.58
C GLU A 252 1.35 7.36 -17.57
N TYR A 253 1.94 8.52 -17.85
CA TYR A 253 2.68 9.25 -16.82
C TYR A 253 1.70 9.94 -15.88
N CYS A 254 2.11 10.11 -14.63
CA CYS A 254 1.32 10.82 -13.63
C CYS A 254 2.16 11.87 -12.89
N CYS A 255 1.46 12.80 -12.25
CA CYS A 255 2.07 13.77 -11.37
C CYS A 255 2.68 13.07 -10.15
N ARG A 256 3.96 13.30 -9.89
CA ARG A 256 4.67 12.75 -8.72
C ARG A 256 4.02 13.13 -7.38
N THR A 257 3.39 14.31 -7.31
CA THR A 257 2.83 14.86 -6.07
C THR A 257 1.42 14.39 -5.77
N CYS A 258 0.54 14.37 -6.77
CA CYS A 258 -0.89 14.10 -6.58
C CYS A 258 -1.40 12.87 -7.33
N GLY A 259 -0.56 12.16 -8.08
CA GLY A 259 -0.96 10.98 -8.85
C GLY A 259 -1.82 11.24 -10.08
N LEU A 260 -2.18 12.51 -10.37
CA LEU A 260 -3.02 12.86 -11.51
C LEU A 260 -2.35 12.43 -12.83
N ALA A 261 -3.04 11.59 -13.59
CA ALA A 261 -2.56 11.08 -14.88
C ALA A 261 -2.66 12.13 -15.99
N ASP A 262 -1.86 11.97 -17.04
CA ASP A 262 -1.83 12.90 -18.19
C ASP A 262 -3.19 12.98 -18.91
N SER A 263 -3.92 11.86 -19.04
CA SER A 263 -5.27 11.85 -19.64
C SER A 263 -6.34 12.58 -18.83
N MET A 264 -6.12 12.76 -17.52
CA MET A 264 -7.06 13.45 -16.64
C MET A 264 -6.83 14.97 -16.59
N LEU A 265 -5.82 15.48 -17.31
CA LEU A 265 -5.59 16.91 -17.41
C LEU A 265 -6.62 17.56 -18.33
N LYS A 266 -6.97 18.81 -18.03
CA LYS A 266 -7.84 19.62 -18.89
C LYS A 266 -7.24 19.74 -20.30
N ASP A 267 -8.10 19.81 -21.31
CA ASP A 267 -7.71 19.89 -22.73
C ASP A 267 -6.56 20.88 -22.98
N GLY A 268 -5.56 20.42 -23.72
CA GLY A 268 -4.37 21.19 -24.06
C GLY A 268 -3.29 21.26 -22.98
N LYS A 269 -3.54 20.79 -21.75
CA LYS A 269 -2.51 20.69 -20.71
C LYS A 269 -1.74 19.37 -20.82
N LYS A 270 -0.47 19.41 -20.41
CA LYS A 270 0.43 18.24 -20.35
C LYS A 270 1.20 18.28 -19.05
N LEU A 271 1.63 17.11 -18.57
CA LEU A 271 2.55 17.03 -17.46
C LEU A 271 3.89 17.75 -17.75
N GLN A 272 4.34 18.53 -16.78
CA GLN A 272 5.60 19.29 -16.82
C GLN A 272 6.73 18.43 -16.25
N ALA A 273 7.79 18.22 -17.02
CA ALA A 273 8.97 17.50 -16.57
C ALA A 273 9.93 18.39 -15.77
N CYS A 274 10.51 17.88 -14.69
CA CYS A 274 11.59 18.59 -13.97
C CYS A 274 12.81 18.77 -14.88
N ALA A 275 13.18 20.02 -15.15
CA ALA A 275 14.27 20.34 -16.09
C ALA A 275 15.63 19.77 -15.65
N LYS A 276 15.94 19.80 -14.35
CA LYS A 276 17.21 19.26 -13.82
C LYS A 276 17.27 17.73 -13.93
N CYS A 277 16.18 17.04 -13.56
CA CYS A 277 16.11 15.59 -13.70
C CYS A 277 16.16 15.14 -15.15
N ARG A 278 15.50 15.87 -16.06
CA ARG A 278 15.53 15.53 -17.49
C ARG A 278 16.95 15.54 -18.07
N LYS A 279 17.87 16.37 -17.55
CA LYS A 279 19.28 16.42 -18.00
C LYS A 279 20.07 15.14 -17.68
N ILE A 280 19.65 14.40 -16.66
CA ILE A 280 20.22 13.10 -16.28
C ILE A 280 19.30 11.93 -16.68
N GLU A 281 18.50 12.15 -17.74
CA GLU A 281 17.53 11.18 -18.29
C GLU A 281 16.46 10.68 -17.31
N ARG A 282 16.29 11.37 -16.19
CA ARG A 282 15.32 11.03 -15.16
C ARG A 282 13.98 11.71 -15.44
N LYS A 283 12.93 10.90 -15.45
CA LYS A 283 11.56 11.33 -15.75
C LYS A 283 10.76 11.57 -14.47
N VAL A 284 10.70 12.83 -14.02
CA VAL A 284 9.82 13.27 -12.92
C VAL A 284 8.86 14.31 -13.47
N PHE A 285 7.57 14.07 -13.30
CA PHE A 285 6.49 14.82 -13.93
C PHE A 285 5.57 15.46 -12.88
N TYR A 286 5.02 16.64 -13.21
CA TYR A 286 4.09 17.38 -12.36
C TYR A 286 2.93 17.93 -13.19
N CYS A 287 1.71 17.92 -12.65
CA CYS A 287 0.58 18.55 -13.32
C CYS A 287 0.60 20.08 -13.24
N SER A 288 1.36 20.65 -12.30
CA SER A 288 1.48 22.09 -12.10
C SER A 288 2.75 22.48 -11.33
N LYS A 289 3.07 23.79 -11.34
CA LYS A 289 4.19 24.37 -10.59
C LYS A 289 3.98 24.26 -9.07
N GLU A 290 2.73 24.33 -8.61
CA GLU A 290 2.36 24.15 -7.20
C GLU A 290 2.70 22.73 -6.75
N CYS A 291 2.33 21.71 -7.54
CA CYS A 291 2.69 20.33 -7.24
C CYS A 291 4.21 20.13 -7.21
N GLN A 292 4.95 20.72 -8.15
CA GLN A 292 6.42 20.67 -8.15
C GLN A 292 7.01 21.34 -6.90
N THR A 293 6.49 22.51 -6.51
CA THR A 293 6.97 23.26 -5.34
C THR A 293 6.67 22.53 -4.04
N LYS A 294 5.50 21.87 -3.95
CA LYS A 294 5.16 21.03 -2.81
C LYS A 294 6.10 19.83 -2.71
N ASP A 295 6.29 19.08 -3.79
CA ASP A 295 7.22 17.94 -3.82
C ASP A 295 8.68 18.36 -3.55
N TRP A 296 9.07 19.56 -3.98
CA TRP A 296 10.37 20.15 -3.66
C TRP A 296 10.63 20.29 -2.16
N ARG A 297 9.60 20.60 -1.37
CA ARG A 297 9.69 20.84 0.08
C ARG A 297 9.29 19.62 0.92
N GLU A 298 8.26 18.91 0.50
CA GLU A 298 7.49 17.91 1.27
C GLU A 298 7.29 16.60 0.48
N GLY A 299 8.13 16.35 -0.53
CA GLY A 299 8.08 15.13 -1.33
C GLY A 299 8.16 13.86 -0.47
N ILE A 300 7.55 12.78 -0.96
CA ILE A 300 7.57 11.47 -0.30
C ILE A 300 8.28 10.43 -1.19
N PRO A 301 9.12 9.57 -0.60
CA PRO A 301 9.47 9.46 0.83
C PRO A 301 10.39 10.59 1.34
N ARG A 302 10.96 11.40 0.44
CA ARG A 302 11.81 12.54 0.78
C ARG A 302 11.59 13.70 -0.19
N PRO A 303 11.91 14.95 0.21
CA PRO A 303 11.76 16.11 -0.65
C PRO A 303 12.58 16.01 -1.94
N HIS A 304 11.98 16.40 -3.07
CA HIS A 304 12.62 16.28 -4.39
C HIS A 304 13.95 17.05 -4.49
N LYS A 305 14.09 18.15 -3.74
CA LYS A 305 15.35 18.94 -3.69
C LYS A 305 16.57 18.11 -3.31
N VAL A 306 16.40 17.03 -2.54
CA VAL A 306 17.47 16.14 -2.09
C VAL A 306 18.03 15.34 -3.25
N ILE A 307 17.17 14.91 -4.16
CA ILE A 307 17.52 14.02 -5.29
C ILE A 307 17.64 14.76 -6.62
N CYS A 308 17.16 16.00 -6.72
CA CYS A 308 17.00 16.70 -7.99
C CYS A 308 18.32 16.91 -8.75
N GLY A 309 18.49 16.23 -9.88
CA GLY A 309 19.66 16.36 -10.74
C GLY A 309 20.94 15.69 -10.21
N LYS A 310 20.87 14.94 -9.11
CA LYS A 310 21.97 14.14 -8.57
C LYS A 310 21.85 12.68 -8.99
N GLN A 311 22.95 12.00 -9.27
CA GLN A 311 22.95 10.53 -9.37
C GLN A 311 22.70 9.92 -7.99
N LEU A 312 21.89 8.86 -7.91
CA LEU A 312 21.58 8.13 -6.68
C LEU A 312 22.51 6.93 -6.48
N SER A 313 23.10 6.42 -7.57
CA SER A 313 24.10 5.36 -7.53
C SER A 313 25.48 5.93 -7.16
N GLY A 314 25.84 5.91 -5.88
CA GLY A 314 27.21 6.21 -5.45
C GLY A 314 27.28 6.97 -4.13
N ASP A 315 27.78 6.28 -3.10
CA ASP A 315 28.40 6.82 -1.87
C ASP A 315 27.74 8.04 -1.19
N GLU A 316 26.44 8.29 -1.36
CA GLU A 316 25.76 9.19 -0.43
C GLU A 316 25.76 8.46 0.92
N PRO A 317 26.49 8.95 1.93
CA PRO A 317 26.47 8.36 3.26
C PRO A 317 25.00 8.28 3.65
N GLU A 318 24.59 7.07 4.06
CA GLU A 318 23.28 6.72 4.58
C GLU A 318 22.76 7.94 5.31
N HIS A 319 21.92 8.74 4.65
CA HIS A 319 21.55 10.04 5.19
C HIS A 319 20.91 9.69 6.52
N ALA A 320 21.59 10.07 7.61
CA ALA A 320 21.02 9.99 8.94
C ALA A 320 19.58 10.47 8.78
N PRO A 321 18.58 9.68 9.22
CA PRO A 321 17.18 10.01 9.02
C PRO A 321 17.06 11.49 9.32
N PRO A 322 16.54 12.30 8.34
CA PRO A 322 16.60 13.76 8.44
C PRO A 322 16.20 14.09 9.86
N PRO A 323 17.08 14.80 10.63
CA PRO A 323 16.91 14.93 12.08
C PRO A 323 15.45 15.22 12.28
N VAL A 324 14.74 14.26 12.89
CA VAL A 324 13.29 14.37 13.09
C VAL A 324 13.19 15.75 13.65
N PRO A 325 12.58 16.73 12.93
CA PRO A 325 12.59 18.08 13.43
C PRO A 325 12.07 17.91 14.84
N GLU A 326 12.87 18.32 15.83
CA GLU A 326 12.40 18.46 17.20
C GLU A 326 11.30 19.49 17.06
N MET A 327 10.13 19.01 16.66
CA MET A 327 8.88 19.66 16.84
C MET A 327 8.71 19.54 18.35
N SER A 328 9.39 20.46 19.04
CA SER A 328 9.03 20.94 20.36
C SER A 328 7.66 21.63 20.34
N VAL A 329 6.90 21.46 19.26
CA VAL A 329 5.46 21.33 19.36
C VAL A 329 5.21 19.99 20.09
N GLU A 330 5.32 20.02 21.41
CA GLU A 330 4.28 19.42 22.26
C GLU A 330 2.96 20.04 21.78
N SER A 331 2.54 19.60 20.61
CA SER A 331 1.32 20.02 19.97
C SER A 331 0.26 19.48 20.91
N GLU A 332 -0.64 20.39 21.26
CA GLU A 332 -1.89 20.21 21.99
C GLU A 332 -2.79 19.18 21.28
N LEU A 333 -2.26 18.00 20.98
CA LEU A 333 -3.04 16.84 20.62
C LEU A 333 -3.83 16.53 21.87
N LEU A 334 -5.11 16.91 21.84
CA LEU A 334 -6.11 16.60 22.86
C LEU A 334 -6.06 15.12 23.27
N VAL A 335 -5.61 14.25 22.36
CA VAL A 335 -5.41 12.82 22.61
C VAL A 335 -3.92 12.48 22.45
N PRO A 336 -3.23 12.01 23.52
CA PRO A 336 -1.82 11.62 23.46
C PRO A 336 -1.63 10.47 22.48
N PRO A 337 -0.41 10.17 21.98
CA PRO A 337 -0.15 8.99 21.16
C PRO A 337 -0.55 7.69 21.89
N ALA A 338 -0.74 6.60 21.14
CA ALA A 338 -1.02 5.30 21.74
C ALA A 338 0.21 4.79 22.51
N ASP A 339 -0.02 4.08 23.62
CA ASP A 339 1.05 3.42 24.35
C ASP A 339 1.77 2.41 23.46
N PRO A 340 3.10 2.20 23.64
CA PRO A 340 3.85 1.22 22.87
C PRO A 340 3.17 -0.17 22.88
N GLY A 341 2.86 -0.69 21.69
CA GLY A 341 2.23 -2.01 21.52
C GLY A 341 0.69 -1.98 21.54
N PHE A 342 0.06 -0.87 21.93
CA PHE A 342 -1.38 -0.70 21.81
C PHE A 342 -1.76 -0.18 20.42
N LYS A 343 -2.58 -0.92 19.69
CA LYS A 343 -3.09 -0.50 18.39
C LYS A 343 -4.53 0.01 18.53
N ARG A 344 -4.74 1.28 18.18
CA ARG A 344 -6.08 1.89 18.16
C ARG A 344 -6.99 1.15 17.19
N SER A 345 -8.26 0.97 17.57
CA SER A 345 -9.28 0.46 16.66
C SER A 345 -9.58 1.51 15.57
N PRO A 346 -10.05 1.10 14.38
CA PRO A 346 -10.50 2.05 13.35
C PRO A 346 -11.54 3.05 13.84
N ALA A 347 -12.50 2.61 14.66
CA ALA A 347 -13.50 3.47 15.26
C ALA A 347 -12.88 4.52 16.21
N LEU A 348 -11.92 4.11 17.05
CA LEU A 348 -11.19 5.05 17.91
C LEU A 348 -10.36 6.05 17.08
N MET A 349 -9.74 5.60 15.99
CA MET A 349 -9.03 6.51 15.08
C MET A 349 -9.98 7.54 14.44
N ASN A 350 -11.19 7.13 14.06
CA ASN A 350 -12.21 8.08 13.58
C ASN A 350 -12.57 9.09 14.67
N GLN A 351 -12.78 8.62 15.91
CA GLN A 351 -13.11 9.49 17.04
C GLN A 351 -12.02 10.54 17.30
N VAL A 352 -10.76 10.12 17.36
CA VAL A 352 -9.62 11.04 17.51
C VAL A 352 -9.59 12.04 16.36
N SER A 353 -9.94 11.61 15.15
CA SER A 353 -10.01 12.50 13.99
C SER A 353 -11.06 13.58 14.13
N ARG A 354 -12.29 13.20 14.52
CA ARG A 354 -13.38 14.13 14.74
C ARG A 354 -13.08 15.13 15.86
N LEU A 355 -12.43 14.68 16.95
CA LEU A 355 -12.02 15.54 18.06
C LEU A 355 -10.93 16.54 17.66
N THR A 356 -10.00 16.13 16.79
CA THR A 356 -8.97 17.03 16.25
C THR A 356 -9.59 18.12 15.37
N GLU A 357 -10.63 17.80 14.62
CA GLU A 357 -11.38 18.76 13.79
C GLU A 357 -12.32 19.67 14.61
N ASN A 358 -12.70 19.26 15.82
CA ASN A 358 -13.64 19.95 16.70
C ASN A 358 -13.07 20.10 18.11
N SER A 359 -12.11 21.01 18.29
CA SER A 359 -11.37 21.16 19.56
C SER A 359 -12.22 21.63 20.75
N ASN A 360 -13.50 21.94 20.54
CA ASN A 360 -14.45 22.41 21.55
C ASN A 360 -15.38 21.32 22.10
N VAL A 361 -15.21 20.06 21.68
CA VAL A 361 -16.01 18.93 22.16
C VAL A 361 -15.09 17.86 22.74
N ASP A 362 -15.54 17.19 23.79
CA ASP A 362 -14.77 16.13 24.47
C ASP A 362 -15.07 14.74 23.89
N TYR A 363 -16.23 14.61 23.25
CA TYR A 363 -16.67 13.39 22.61
C TYR A 363 -17.57 13.70 21.42
N VAL A 364 -17.45 12.93 20.34
CA VAL A 364 -18.38 12.94 19.21
C VAL A 364 -19.17 11.63 19.22
N ILE A 365 -20.50 11.72 19.30
CA ILE A 365 -21.38 10.60 18.97
C ILE A 365 -21.53 10.59 17.46
N VAL A 366 -21.03 9.54 16.84
CA VAL A 366 -21.20 9.28 15.42
C VAL A 366 -22.53 8.56 15.23
N ASN A 367 -23.49 9.23 14.59
CA ASN A 367 -24.81 8.64 14.35
C ASN A 367 -24.84 7.93 12.97
N PRO A 368 -25.70 6.92 12.78
CA PRO A 368 -25.86 6.31 11.46
C PRO A 368 -26.31 7.33 10.42
N TYR A 369 -25.68 7.32 9.25
CA TYR A 369 -26.13 8.16 8.12
C TYR A 369 -27.62 7.88 7.80
N PRO A 370 -28.46 8.91 7.56
CA PRO A 370 -28.12 10.31 7.32
C PRO A 370 -28.17 11.23 8.55
N GLU A 371 -28.26 10.68 9.77
CA GLU A 371 -28.37 11.50 10.98
C GLU A 371 -27.06 12.28 11.22
N PRO A 372 -27.15 13.56 11.66
CA PRO A 372 -25.95 14.34 11.93
C PRO A 372 -25.23 13.85 13.19
N ASP A 373 -23.90 13.86 13.15
CA ASP A 373 -23.05 13.60 14.32
C ASP A 373 -23.32 14.63 15.43
N GLN A 374 -23.22 14.20 16.69
CA GLN A 374 -23.45 15.04 17.86
C GLN A 374 -22.20 15.20 18.70
N GLY A 375 -21.69 16.43 18.82
CA GLY A 375 -20.61 16.76 19.75
C GLY A 375 -21.13 16.92 21.18
N ILE A 376 -20.43 16.33 22.14
CA ILE A 376 -20.67 16.48 23.58
C ILE A 376 -19.50 17.25 24.17
N GLY A 377 -19.76 18.47 24.63
CA GLY A 377 -18.86 19.19 25.53
C GLY A 377 -19.20 18.84 26.98
N MET A 378 -18.26 18.24 27.69
CA MET A 378 -18.32 18.07 29.13
C MET A 378 -17.82 19.36 29.78
N ALA A 379 -18.75 20.21 30.24
CA ALA A 379 -18.36 21.36 31.07
C ALA A 379 -17.50 20.86 32.25
N PHE A 380 -16.30 21.44 32.41
CA PHE A 380 -15.21 21.02 33.32
C PHE A 380 -15.60 20.74 34.79
N ASN A 381 -16.82 21.07 35.22
CA ASN A 381 -17.29 20.88 36.58
C ASN A 381 -18.08 19.57 36.85
N LYS A 382 -18.29 18.67 35.87
CA LYS A 382 -19.09 17.43 36.08
C LYS A 382 -18.51 16.14 35.49
N SER A 383 -17.28 16.16 34.98
CA SER A 383 -16.68 15.09 34.14
C SER A 383 -16.51 13.73 34.83
N ILE A 384 -16.52 13.64 36.16
CA ILE A 384 -16.40 12.36 36.88
C ILE A 384 -17.69 11.52 36.84
N TYR A 385 -18.87 12.13 36.71
CA TYR A 385 -20.15 11.42 36.92
C TYR A 385 -20.79 10.84 35.65
N ILE A 386 -20.51 11.37 34.46
CA ILE A 386 -21.25 10.98 33.23
C ILE A 386 -20.66 9.71 32.59
N PHE A 387 -19.33 9.52 32.66
CA PHE A 387 -18.69 8.35 32.06
C PHE A 387 -19.06 7.04 32.81
N SER A 388 -19.30 7.09 34.12
CA SER A 388 -19.76 5.93 34.91
C SER A 388 -21.20 5.52 34.63
N GLU A 389 -22.08 6.44 34.22
CA GLU A 389 -23.48 6.09 33.94
C GLU A 389 -23.69 5.52 32.53
N ARG A 390 -22.97 6.01 31.51
CA ARG A 390 -23.16 5.52 30.13
C ARG A 390 -22.42 4.21 29.84
N SER A 391 -21.27 3.96 30.46
CA SER A 391 -20.59 2.65 30.40
C SER A 391 -21.47 1.52 30.94
N ASN A 392 -22.31 1.80 31.93
CA ASN A 392 -23.25 0.83 32.50
C ASN A 392 -24.52 0.60 31.66
N LYS A 393 -24.93 1.55 30.81
CA LYS A 393 -26.14 1.40 29.98
C LYS A 393 -25.91 0.73 28.62
N VAL A 394 -24.69 0.82 28.06
CA VAL A 394 -24.36 0.12 26.80
C VAL A 394 -24.09 -1.37 27.05
N LEU A 395 -23.72 -1.78 28.28
CA LEU A 395 -23.50 -3.18 28.66
C LEU A 395 -24.76 -3.90 29.18
N SER A 396 -25.92 -3.24 29.23
CA SER A 396 -27.16 -3.80 29.80
C SER A 396 -28.31 -4.03 28.80
N PHE A 397 -28.05 -3.93 27.50
CA PHE A 397 -28.94 -4.50 26.47
C PHE A 397 -28.26 -5.71 25.82
N GLY A 398 -28.35 -6.83 26.54
CA GLY A 398 -28.17 -8.19 26.01
C GLY A 398 -29.49 -8.94 26.06
#